data_AF-A0A485BG85-F1
#
_entry.id   AF-A0A485BG85-F1
#
_cell.length_a   1.000
_cell.length_b   1.000
_cell.length_c   1.000
_cell.angle_alpha   90.00
_cell.angle_beta   90.00
_cell.angle_gamma   90.00
#
_symmetry.space_group_name_H-M   'P 1'
#
loop_
_entity.id
_entity.type
_entity.pdbx_description
1 polymer ?
#
loop_
_entity_poly.entity_id
_entity_poly.type
_entity_poly.pdbx_seq_one_letter_code
_entity_poly.pdbx_strand_id
1 'polypeptide(L)'
;MIWLGLATLVVVFVVGFRVLTSDSRRAIRRLSERLAITPVPLESMIDQLGKTAGNEYLHYLERPNEAHLQNAAQVLLIWQVGIVDSSEQNLH
;
A
#
# COMPACT_ATOMS: atom_id res chain seq x y z
N MET A 1 24.36 6.75 31.36
CA MET A 1 23.75 7.93 30.70
C MET A 1 23.48 7.69 29.22
N ILE A 2 24.45 7.20 28.43
CA ILE A 2 24.26 6.87 26.99
C ILE A 2 23.13 5.86 26.74
N TRP A 3 23.00 4.82 27.56
CA TRP A 3 21.96 3.79 27.42
C TRP A 3 20.53 4.33 27.46
N LEU A 4 20.27 5.34 28.30
CA LEU A 4 18.95 5.97 28.37
C LEU A 4 18.65 6.80 27.13
N GLY A 5 19.63 7.55 26.62
CA GLY A 5 19.49 8.30 25.37
C GLY A 5 19.23 7.38 24.17
N LEU A 6 19.94 6.26 24.10
CA LEU A 6 19.76 5.26 23.04
C LEU A 6 18.37 4.62 23.10
N ALA A 7 17.92 4.24 24.29
CA ALA A 7 16.59 3.66 24.50
C ALA A 7 15.48 4.62 24.05
N THR A 8 15.57 5.90 24.42
CA THR A 8 14.59 6.92 24.00
C THR A 8 14.57 7.09 22.48
N LEU A 9 15.74 7.07 21.82
CA LEU A 9 15.82 7.20 20.37
C LEU A 9 15.17 6.02 19.65
N VAL A 10 15.38 4.79 20.14
CA VAL A 10 14.72 3.59 19.60
C VAL A 10 13.19 3.68 19.77
N VAL A 11 12.71 4.09 20.95
CA VAL A 11 11.27 4.22 21.21
C VAL A 11 10.62 5.22 20.26
N VAL A 12 11.19 6.43 20.13
CA VAL A 12 10.66 7.46 19.22
C VAL A 12 10.70 6.97 17.77
N PHE A 13 11.79 6.31 17.36
CA PHE A 13 11.91 5.76 16.01
C PHE A 13 10.83 4.70 15.72
N VAL A 14 10.61 3.76 16.64
CA VAL A 14 9.58 2.71 16.48
C VAL A 14 8.18 3.31 16.46
N VAL A 15 7.88 4.25 17.36
CA VAL A 15 6.56 4.92 17.42
C VAL A 15 6.33 5.75 16.16
N GLY A 16 7.30 6.56 15.74
CA GLY A 16 7.21 7.37 14.52
C GLY A 16 7.01 6.50 13.28
N PHE A 17 7.85 5.47 13.12
CA PHE A 17 7.73 4.51 12.02
C PHE A 17 6.37 3.82 12.01
N ARG A 18 5.87 3.42 13.18
CA ARG A 18 4.54 2.80 13.30
C ARG A 18 3.44 3.77 12.87
N VAL A 19 3.43 5.01 13.36
CA VAL A 19 2.43 6.01 13.00
C VAL A 19 2.44 6.26 11.48
N LEU A 20 3.62 6.44 10.89
CA LEU A 20 3.78 6.71 9.45
C LEU A 20 3.31 5.56 8.54
N THR A 21 3.26 4.33 9.03
CA THR A 21 3.04 3.14 8.17
C THR A 21 1.80 2.34 8.52
N SER A 22 1.09 2.68 9.61
CA SER A 22 -0.07 1.92 10.07
C SER A 22 -1.27 2.10 9.14
N ASP A 23 -1.55 3.33 8.72
CA ASP A 23 -2.70 3.63 7.87
C ASP A 23 -2.50 3.07 6.46
N SER A 24 -1.31 3.24 5.88
CA SER A 24 -0.95 2.65 4.59
C SER A 24 -1.06 1.12 4.60
N ARG A 25 -0.54 0.45 5.64
CA ARG A 25 -0.66 -1.00 5.78
C ARG A 25 -2.11 -1.46 5.91
N ARG A 26 -2.94 -0.70 6.63
CA ARG A 26 -4.37 -1.00 6.78
C ARG A 26 -5.11 -0.84 5.46
N ALA A 27 -4.82 0.21 4.70
CA ALA A 27 -5.39 0.47 3.39
C ALA A 27 -5.04 -0.63 2.38
N ILE A 28 -3.76 -1.02 2.30
CA ILE A 28 -3.27 -2.14 1.48
C ILE A 28 -4.00 -3.42 1.85
N ARG A 29 -4.00 -3.76 3.15
CA ARG A 29 -4.61 -4.99 3.65
C ARG A 29 -6.10 -5.07 3.36
N ARG A 30 -6.83 -3.96 3.48
CA ARG A 30 -8.27 -3.90 3.17
C ARG A 30 -8.56 -4.23 1.70
N LEU A 31 -7.77 -3.69 0.77
CA LEU A 31 -7.96 -3.97 -0.66
C LEU A 31 -7.57 -5.42 -0.98
N SER A 32 -6.43 -5.89 -0.48
CA SER A 32 -5.96 -7.26 -0.69
C SER A 32 -6.92 -8.31 -0.13
N GLU A 33 -7.47 -8.10 1.06
CA GLU A 33 -8.49 -8.97 1.66
C GLU A 33 -9.77 -8.98 0.83
N ARG A 34 -10.21 -7.83 0.31
CA ARG A 34 -11.42 -7.75 -0.55
C ARG A 34 -11.24 -8.46 -1.89
N LEU A 35 -10.04 -8.41 -2.46
CA LEU A 35 -9.71 -9.07 -3.72
C LEU A 35 -9.25 -10.53 -3.53
N ALA A 36 -9.12 -11.01 -2.29
CA ALA A 36 -8.57 -12.32 -1.96
C ALA A 36 -7.18 -12.59 -2.57
N ILE A 37 -6.32 -11.56 -2.63
CA ILE A 37 -4.95 -11.65 -3.15
C ILE A 37 -3.92 -11.41 -2.05
N THR A 38 -2.67 -11.78 -2.30
CA THR A 38 -1.55 -11.35 -1.45
C THR A 38 -1.33 -9.83 -1.59
N PRO A 39 -0.76 -9.15 -0.58
CA PRO A 39 -0.50 -7.71 -0.65
C PRO A 39 0.65 -7.33 -1.60
N VAL A 40 1.47 -8.29 -2.01
CA VAL A 40 2.70 -8.07 -2.80
C VAL A 40 2.46 -7.33 -4.12
N PRO A 41 1.43 -7.64 -4.95
CA PRO A 41 1.18 -6.90 -6.18
C PRO A 41 0.80 -5.44 -5.92
N LEU A 42 0.06 -5.19 -4.84
CA LEU A 42 -0.36 -3.85 -4.45
C LEU A 42 0.82 -3.02 -3.95
N GLU A 43 1.67 -3.60 -3.11
CA GLU A 43 2.93 -2.98 -2.67
C GLU A 43 3.84 -2.68 -3.86
N SER A 44 3.95 -3.62 -4.80
CA SER A 44 4.78 -3.47 -6.00
C SER A 44 4.27 -2.36 -6.93
N MET A 45 2.96 -2.26 -7.11
CA MET A 45 2.34 -1.16 -7.87
C MET A 45 2.62 0.19 -7.20
N ILE A 46 2.42 0.29 -5.88
CA ILE A 46 2.66 1.53 -5.12
C ILE A 46 4.13 1.94 -5.21
N ASP A 47 5.06 0.98 -5.14
CA ASP A 47 6.49 1.23 -5.29
C ASP A 47 6.83 1.77 -6.69
N GLN A 48 6.26 1.18 -7.74
CA GLN A 48 6.45 1.63 -9.13
C GLN A 48 5.83 3.00 -9.43
N LEU A 49 4.72 3.37 -8.77
CA LEU A 49 4.12 4.70 -8.88
C LEU A 49 5.03 5.81 -8.32
N GLY A 50 5.95 5.45 -7.43
CA GLY A 50 6.82 6.40 -6.73
C GLY A 50 6.12 7.17 -5.61
N LYS A 51 6.89 8.01 -4.90
CA LYS A 51 6.46 8.58 -3.60
C LYS A 51 5.17 9.39 -3.67
N THR A 52 5.04 10.30 -4.63
CA THR A 52 3.90 11.23 -4.68
C THR A 52 2.62 10.52 -5.10
N ALA A 53 2.65 9.79 -6.23
CA ALA A 53 1.47 9.10 -6.75
C ALA A 53 1.07 7.90 -5.88
N GLY A 54 2.05 7.17 -5.33
CA GLY A 54 1.81 6.08 -4.38
C GLY A 54 1.14 6.56 -3.09
N ASN A 55 1.56 7.70 -2.55
CA ASN A 55 0.94 8.27 -1.35
C ASN A 55 -0.50 8.76 -1.63
N GLU A 56 -0.76 9.34 -2.79
CA GLU A 56 -2.12 9.73 -3.19
C GLU A 56 -3.02 8.52 -3.36
N TYR A 57 -2.52 7.43 -3.95
CA TYR A 57 -3.25 6.17 -4.09
C TYR A 57 -3.58 5.54 -2.72
N LEU A 58 -2.64 5.56 -1.78
CA LEU A 58 -2.87 5.14 -0.39
C LEU A 58 -3.94 5.99 0.30
N HIS A 59 -3.85 7.31 0.17
CA HIS A 59 -4.84 8.22 0.74
C HIS A 59 -6.24 8.03 0.11
N TYR A 60 -6.28 7.71 -1.19
CA TYR A 60 -7.52 7.36 -1.88
C TYR A 60 -8.16 6.08 -1.31
N LEU A 61 -7.36 5.07 -0.95
CA LEU A 61 -7.80 3.81 -0.34
C LEU A 61 -8.28 3.94 1.11
N GLU A 62 -7.76 4.92 1.86
CA GLU A 62 -8.17 5.18 3.23
C GLU A 62 -9.64 5.64 3.33
N ARG A 63 -10.19 6.21 2.26
CA ARG A 63 -11.57 6.69 2.23
C ARG A 63 -12.55 5.52 2.37
N PRO A 64 -13.54 5.60 3.28
CA PRO A 64 -14.40 4.46 3.62
C PRO A 64 -15.42 4.05 2.54
N ASN A 65 -15.37 4.62 1.33
CA ASN A 65 -16.37 4.45 0.29
C ASN A 65 -16.08 3.24 -0.62
N GLU A 66 -17.06 2.36 -0.78
CA GLU A 66 -17.00 1.14 -1.59
C GLU A 66 -16.63 1.41 -3.06
N ALA A 67 -17.10 2.53 -3.63
CA ALA A 67 -16.78 2.93 -5.00
C ALA A 67 -15.29 3.27 -5.16
N HIS A 68 -14.67 3.88 -4.15
CA HIS A 68 -13.23 4.19 -4.18
C HIS A 68 -12.41 2.90 -4.14
N LEU A 69 -12.83 1.95 -3.31
CA LEU A 69 -12.17 0.66 -3.20
C LEU A 69 -12.28 -0.16 -4.49
N GLN A 70 -13.40 -0.04 -5.21
CA GLN A 70 -13.56 -0.66 -6.53
C GLN A 70 -12.71 0.02 -7.61
N ASN A 71 -12.68 1.35 -7.65
CA ASN A 71 -11.83 2.09 -8.59
C ASN A 71 -10.33 1.78 -8.35
N ALA A 72 -9.93 1.69 -7.09
CA ALA A 72 -8.57 1.32 -6.72
C ALA A 72 -8.20 -0.10 -7.20
N ALA A 73 -9.16 -1.04 -7.14
CA ALA A 73 -8.99 -2.38 -7.71
C ALA A 73 -8.85 -2.35 -9.23
N GLN A 74 -9.59 -1.49 -9.93
CA GLN A 74 -9.46 -1.33 -11.39
C GLN A 74 -8.09 -0.77 -11.77
N VAL A 75 -7.57 0.21 -11.03
CA VAL A 75 -6.20 0.72 -11.24
C VAL A 75 -5.18 -0.40 -11.07
N LEU A 76 -5.33 -1.23 -10.02
CA LEU A 76 -4.48 -2.40 -9.81
C LEU A 76 -4.54 -3.39 -10.98
N LEU A 77 -5.74 -3.65 -11.50
CA LEU A 77 -5.94 -4.54 -12.65
C LEU A 77 -5.31 -3.95 -13.92
N ILE A 78 -5.48 -2.65 -14.19
CA ILE A 78 -4.85 -1.97 -15.32
C ILE A 78 -3.33 -2.04 -15.21
N TRP A 79 -2.78 -1.84 -14.01
CA TRP A 79 -1.34 -1.98 -13.80
C TRP A 79 -0.86 -3.42 -14.03
N GLN A 80 -1.58 -4.41 -13.50
CA GLN A 80 -1.22 -5.82 -13.64
C GLN A 80 -1.18 -6.24 -15.12
N VAL A 81 -2.23 -5.93 -15.88
CA VAL A 81 -2.34 -6.34 -17.29
C VAL A 81 -1.55 -5.42 -18.22
N GLY A 82 -1.59 -4.11 -17.98
CA GLY A 82 -1.00 -3.11 -18.88
C GLY A 82 0.50 -2.87 -18.67
N ILE A 83 1.04 -3.17 -17.48
CA ILE A 83 2.43 -2.85 -17.13
C ILE A 83 3.21 -4.11 -16.74
N VAL A 84 2.63 -5.03 -15.96
CA VAL A 84 3.37 -6.21 -15.50
C VAL A 84 3.39 -7.32 -16.55
N ASP A 85 2.23 -7.73 -17.04
CA ASP A 85 2.11 -8.83 -17.99
C ASP A 85 0.85 -8.68 -18.86
N SER A 86 1.07 -8.31 -20.13
CA SER A 86 0.02 -8.12 -21.13
C SER A 86 -0.27 -9.38 -21.95
N SER A 87 0.18 -10.55 -21.51
CA SER A 87 -0.10 -11.79 -22.22
C SER A 87 -1.58 -12.18 -22.13
N GLU A 88 -2.09 -12.83 -23.18
CA GLU A 88 -3.45 -13.38 -23.23
C GLU A 88 -3.75 -14.34 -22.06
N GLN A 89 -2.71 -15.02 -21.55
CA GLN A 89 -2.82 -15.91 -20.39
C GLN A 89 -3.14 -15.17 -19.08
N ASN A 90 -2.79 -13.88 -18.98
CA ASN A 90 -3.04 -13.02 -17.82
C ASN A 90 -4.44 -12.38 -17.86
N LEU A 91 -5.00 -12.23 -19.07
CA LEU A 91 -6.32 -11.63 -19.32
C LEU A 91 -7.48 -12.59 -19.03
N HIS A 92 -7.22 -13.90 -18.98
CA HIS A 92 -8.19 -15.00 -18.84
C HIS A 92 -8.14 -15.67 -17.47
#